data_AF-A0A5B8W2P5-F1
#
_entry.id   AF-A0A5B8W2P5-F1
#
_cell.length_a   1.000
_cell.length_b   1.000
_cell.length_c   1.000
_cell.angle_alpha   90.00
_cell.angle_beta   90.00
_cell.angle_gamma   90.00
#
_symmetry.space_group_name_H-M   'P 1'
#
loop_
_entity.id
_entity.type
_entity.pdbx_description
1 polymer ?
#
loop_
_entity_poly.entity_id
_entity_poly.type
_entity_poly.pdbx_seq_one_letter_code
_entity_poly.pdbx_strand_id
1 'polypeptide(L)'
;MKQQPFGNFTRLLYPALIFCVFLFVTACKPPAGGGIKFASLKYTSGQVTHWLDSAKTNNFVFQFYAPAADNEKRPYQLISYIIDTAGNYLNAANPDTLSLAKDSLTTLNGKVILGNSYISKKTILDMLKDSGGKKRDFDYLLLIPKILSANQHVVYQVQIIKGEVVLKCGTGDVNSNPSPPATMQ
;
A
#
# COMPACT_ATOMS: atom_id res chain seq x y z
N MET A 1 -68.05 -63.96 20.23
CA MET A 1 -66.66 -64.07 20.73
C MET A 1 -65.69 -63.89 19.57
N LYS A 2 -64.96 -62.76 19.53
CA LYS A 2 -63.61 -62.65 18.97
C LYS A 2 -63.04 -61.29 19.43
N GLN A 3 -61.80 -61.34 19.86
CA GLN A 3 -61.15 -60.50 20.85
C GLN A 3 -60.64 -59.16 20.28
N GLN A 4 -60.71 -58.10 21.08
CA GLN A 4 -59.73 -57.00 21.03
C GLN A 4 -58.44 -57.45 21.75
N PRO A 5 -57.29 -56.84 21.42
CA PRO A 5 -56.67 -56.04 22.47
C PRO A 5 -56.23 -54.65 22.03
N PHE A 6 -56.46 -53.72 22.94
CA PHE A 6 -55.82 -52.43 23.06
C PHE A 6 -54.29 -52.58 23.08
N GLY A 7 -53.61 -51.77 22.27
CA GLY A 7 -52.16 -51.62 22.28
C GLY A 7 -51.76 -50.14 22.41
N ASN A 8 -51.57 -49.74 23.67
CA ASN A 8 -50.64 -48.73 24.18
C ASN A 8 -50.60 -47.32 23.55
N PHE A 9 -51.33 -46.43 24.25
CA PHE A 9 -50.98 -45.03 24.50
C PHE A 9 -49.52 -44.88 25.00
N THR A 10 -48.95 -43.70 24.74
CA THR A 10 -47.72 -43.10 25.32
C THR A 10 -46.35 -43.62 24.86
N ARG A 11 -45.77 -42.90 23.88
CA ARG A 11 -44.39 -42.36 23.93
C ARG A 11 -44.36 -41.12 23.02
N LEU A 12 -44.72 -39.98 23.59
CA LEU A 12 -43.81 -38.87 23.89
C LEU A 12 -43.00 -38.39 22.67
N LEU A 13 -43.54 -37.35 22.04
CA LEU A 13 -42.84 -36.10 21.68
C LEU A 13 -41.33 -36.22 21.38
N TYR A 14 -40.98 -36.41 20.12
CA TYR A 14 -39.71 -35.91 19.56
C TYR A 14 -39.88 -35.54 18.08
N PRO A 15 -40.48 -34.38 17.74
CA PRO A 15 -40.12 -33.70 16.52
C PRO A 15 -38.97 -32.71 16.81
N ALA A 16 -38.29 -32.28 15.76
CA ALA A 16 -37.33 -31.17 15.77
C ALA A 16 -35.94 -31.46 16.36
N LEU A 17 -35.10 -32.15 15.58
CA LEU A 17 -33.70 -31.76 15.51
C LEU A 17 -33.13 -32.09 14.11
N ILE A 18 -33.78 -31.52 13.08
CA ILE A 18 -33.06 -31.18 11.85
C ILE A 18 -32.12 -30.05 12.28
N PHE A 19 -30.94 -30.44 12.75
CA PHE A 19 -29.82 -29.52 12.94
C PHE A 19 -29.38 -29.13 11.52
N CYS A 20 -30.10 -28.19 10.92
CA CYS A 20 -29.54 -27.37 9.86
C CYS A 20 -28.32 -26.70 10.48
N VAL A 21 -27.16 -27.31 10.25
CA VAL A 21 -25.86 -26.67 10.34
C VAL A 21 -25.86 -25.61 9.24
N PHE A 22 -26.62 -24.52 9.46
CA PHE A 22 -26.37 -23.24 8.82
C PHE A 22 -25.02 -22.81 9.37
N LEU A 23 -23.97 -23.25 8.70
CA LEU A 23 -22.71 -22.52 8.67
C LEU A 23 -23.08 -21.14 8.15
N PHE A 24 -23.38 -20.23 9.09
CA PHE A 24 -23.28 -18.81 8.84
C PHE A 24 -21.81 -18.58 8.53
N VAL A 25 -21.47 -18.72 7.25
CA VAL A 25 -20.32 -18.04 6.69
C VAL A 25 -20.68 -16.57 6.79
N THR A 26 -20.41 -15.98 7.95
CA THR A 26 -20.37 -14.54 8.09
C THR A 26 -19.24 -14.09 7.17
N ALA A 27 -19.57 -13.86 5.91
CA ALA A 27 -18.76 -13.04 5.04
C ALA A 27 -18.55 -11.76 5.84
N CYS A 28 -17.31 -11.50 6.25
CA CYS A 28 -16.91 -10.23 6.84
C CYS A 28 -17.37 -9.16 5.87
N LYS A 29 -18.53 -8.55 6.13
CA LYS A 29 -18.91 -7.33 5.44
C LYS A 29 -17.87 -6.31 5.89
N PRO A 30 -17.02 -5.77 5.00
CA PRO A 30 -16.19 -4.66 5.40
C PRO A 30 -17.12 -3.57 5.95
N PRO A 31 -16.82 -2.98 7.12
CA PRO A 31 -17.72 -2.07 7.80
C PRO A 31 -18.15 -0.95 6.85
N ALA A 32 -19.46 -0.64 6.86
CA ALA A 32 -20.03 0.42 6.04
C ALA A 32 -19.33 1.75 6.38
N GLY A 33 -18.57 2.28 5.42
CA GLY A 33 -17.70 3.46 5.59
C GLY A 33 -16.19 3.17 5.61
N GLY A 34 -15.75 1.91 5.45
CA GLY A 34 -14.37 1.46 5.55
C GLY A 34 -13.54 1.61 4.26
N GLY A 35 -13.11 2.83 3.95
CA GLY A 35 -12.03 3.03 2.96
C GLY A 35 -10.69 2.47 3.48
N ILE A 36 -9.82 2.07 2.57
CA ILE A 36 -8.50 1.53 2.93
C ILE A 36 -7.60 2.70 3.34
N LYS A 37 -6.94 2.57 4.50
CA LYS A 37 -6.05 3.60 5.04
C LYS A 37 -4.65 3.46 4.47
N PHE A 38 -4.08 4.55 3.99
CA PHE A 38 -2.69 4.66 3.55
C PHE A 38 -2.01 5.78 4.30
N ALA A 39 -0.74 5.59 4.64
CA ALA A 39 0.08 6.62 5.24
C ALA A 39 0.73 7.47 4.15
N SER A 40 0.84 8.79 4.40
CA SER A 40 1.90 9.54 3.73
C SER A 40 3.22 9.28 4.45
N LEU A 41 4.30 9.18 3.68
CA LEU A 41 5.56 8.60 4.14
C LEU A 41 6.74 9.52 3.82
N LYS A 42 7.75 9.47 4.68
CA LYS A 42 9.02 10.17 4.54
C LYS A 42 10.07 9.21 4.03
N TYR A 43 10.73 9.61 2.95
CA TYR A 43 11.98 9.00 2.52
C TYR A 43 13.11 9.99 2.78
N THR A 44 13.90 9.72 3.82
CA THR A 44 14.88 10.68 4.35
C THR A 44 15.95 11.02 3.31
N SER A 45 16.44 12.26 3.35
CA SER A 45 17.49 12.70 2.42
C SER A 45 18.76 11.89 2.53
N GLY A 46 19.11 11.38 3.72
CA GLY A 46 20.23 10.47 3.92
C GLY A 46 20.10 9.18 3.11
N GLN A 47 18.96 8.48 3.22
CA GLN A 47 18.72 7.25 2.47
C GLN A 47 18.60 7.51 0.96
N VAL A 48 17.83 8.54 0.58
CA VAL A 48 17.67 8.89 -0.85
C VAL A 48 19.01 9.25 -1.46
N THR A 49 19.81 10.10 -0.81
CA THR A 49 21.11 10.54 -1.32
C THR A 49 22.09 9.38 -1.44
N HIS A 50 22.12 8.46 -0.46
CA HIS A 50 22.92 7.24 -0.56
C HIS A 50 22.68 6.49 -1.88
N TRP A 51 21.42 6.31 -2.27
CA TRP A 51 21.08 5.63 -3.51
C TRP A 51 21.29 6.48 -4.77
N LEU A 52 21.07 7.79 -4.69
CA LEU A 52 21.29 8.70 -5.82
C LEU A 52 22.77 8.82 -6.19
N ASP A 53 23.67 8.73 -5.21
CA ASP A 53 25.11 8.86 -5.43
C ASP A 53 25.71 7.59 -6.07
N SER A 54 25.05 6.44 -5.91
CA SER A 54 25.44 5.19 -6.59
C SER A 54 25.16 5.24 -8.09
N ALA A 55 26.20 5.03 -8.91
CA ALA A 55 26.07 4.94 -10.38
C ALA A 55 25.24 3.73 -10.83
N LYS A 56 25.08 2.70 -9.99
CA LYS A 56 24.32 1.49 -10.31
C LYS A 56 22.82 1.67 -10.17
N THR A 57 22.36 2.60 -9.34
CA THR A 57 20.93 2.80 -9.06
C THR A 57 20.18 3.26 -10.32
N ASN A 58 19.10 2.57 -10.64
CA ASN A 58 18.22 2.91 -11.76
C ASN A 58 16.84 3.35 -11.27
N ASN A 59 16.18 2.52 -10.43
CA ASN A 59 14.82 2.78 -9.96
C ASN A 59 14.66 2.55 -8.46
N PHE A 60 13.79 3.35 -7.85
CA PHE A 60 13.27 3.15 -6.51
C PHE A 60 11.88 2.52 -6.66
N VAL A 61 11.73 1.28 -6.19
CA VAL A 61 10.47 0.52 -6.24
C VAL A 61 9.82 0.52 -4.87
N PHE A 62 8.61 1.04 -4.80
CA PHE A 62 7.79 1.11 -3.61
C PHE A 62 6.80 -0.05 -3.59
N GLN A 63 6.94 -0.89 -2.58
CA GLN A 63 6.05 -2.03 -2.34
C GLN A 63 5.23 -1.79 -1.07
N PHE A 64 3.97 -2.19 -1.09
CA PHE A 64 3.09 -2.07 0.07
C PHE A 64 3.57 -2.93 1.22
N TYR A 65 3.59 -2.32 2.40
CA TYR A 65 3.97 -2.93 3.66
C TYR A 65 2.84 -2.73 4.67
N ALA A 66 2.40 -3.82 5.30
CA ALA A 66 1.44 -3.79 6.40
C ALA A 66 2.20 -4.05 7.71
N PRO A 67 2.46 -3.04 8.54
CA PRO A 67 3.26 -3.20 9.77
C PRO A 67 2.60 -4.07 10.83
N ALA A 68 1.28 -4.21 10.79
CA ALA A 68 0.49 -5.09 11.64
C ALA A 68 -0.67 -5.63 10.79
N ALA A 69 -0.45 -6.77 10.14
CA ALA A 69 -1.39 -7.37 9.20
C ALA A 69 -2.69 -7.84 9.86
N ASP A 70 -2.68 -8.03 11.18
CA ASP A 70 -3.81 -8.37 12.03
C ASP A 70 -4.64 -7.15 12.48
N ASN A 71 -4.17 -5.93 12.19
CA ASN A 71 -4.81 -4.70 12.65
C ASN A 71 -5.26 -3.82 11.47
N GLU A 72 -6.51 -4.02 11.05
CA GLU A 72 -7.15 -3.27 9.96
C GLU A 72 -7.21 -1.75 10.18
N LYS A 73 -6.99 -1.27 11.41
CA LYS A 73 -6.96 0.17 11.71
C LYS A 73 -5.63 0.81 11.32
N ARG A 74 -4.56 0.02 11.14
CA ARG A 74 -3.23 0.50 10.77
C ARG A 74 -3.19 0.79 9.27
N PRO A 75 -2.63 1.94 8.86
CA PRO A 75 -2.52 2.25 7.44
C PRO A 75 -1.48 1.36 6.77
N TYR A 76 -1.68 1.09 5.48
CA TYR A 76 -0.61 0.63 4.62
C TYR A 76 0.52 1.65 4.59
N GLN A 77 1.73 1.13 4.62
CA GLN A 77 2.97 1.88 4.45
C GLN A 77 3.71 1.36 3.21
N LEU A 78 4.93 1.84 3.00
CA LEU A 78 5.79 1.41 1.91
C LEU A 78 7.15 0.97 2.45
N ILE A 79 7.71 -0.04 1.80
CA ILE A 79 9.14 -0.30 1.76
C ILE A 79 9.68 0.09 0.38
N SER A 80 10.95 0.48 0.31
CA SER A 80 11.64 0.80 -0.94
C SER A 80 12.73 -0.23 -1.23
N TYR A 81 12.58 -0.88 -2.38
CA TYR A 81 13.65 -1.63 -3.03
C TYR A 81 14.36 -0.76 -4.06
N ILE A 82 15.64 -1.03 -4.28
CA ILE A 82 16.46 -0.32 -5.27
C ILE A 82 16.83 -1.29 -6.36
N ILE A 83 16.40 -0.98 -7.59
CA ILE A 83 16.76 -1.74 -8.79
C ILE A 83 17.95 -1.06 -9.45
N ASP A 84 18.96 -1.85 -9.80
CA ASP A 84 20.13 -1.40 -10.54
C ASP A 84 19.89 -1.29 -12.06
N THR A 85 20.90 -0.84 -12.80
CA THR A 85 20.83 -0.74 -14.27
C THR A 85 20.69 -2.08 -14.98
N ALA A 86 20.99 -3.20 -14.31
CA ALA A 86 20.85 -4.56 -14.83
C ALA A 86 19.55 -5.25 -14.38
N GLY A 87 18.68 -4.56 -13.63
CA GLY A 87 17.41 -5.10 -13.15
C GLY A 87 17.49 -5.86 -11.82
N ASN A 88 18.65 -5.88 -11.15
CA ASN A 88 18.82 -6.56 -9.87
C ASN A 88 18.49 -5.66 -8.68
N TYR A 89 18.05 -6.27 -7.58
CA TYR A 89 17.81 -5.57 -6.32
C TYR A 89 19.13 -5.35 -5.55
N LEU A 90 19.50 -4.09 -5.31
CA LEU A 90 20.70 -3.72 -4.55
C LEU A 90 20.52 -3.92 -3.04
N ASN A 91 19.29 -3.86 -2.54
CA ASN A 91 18.95 -3.97 -1.13
C ASN A 91 17.93 -5.10 -0.86
N ALA A 92 18.01 -6.19 -1.63
CA ALA A 92 17.05 -7.31 -1.56
C ALA A 92 16.84 -7.85 -0.12
N ALA A 93 17.93 -7.96 0.65
CA ALA A 93 17.89 -8.48 2.01
C ALA A 93 17.36 -7.48 3.05
N ASN A 94 17.52 -6.18 2.80
CA ASN A 94 17.21 -5.11 3.76
C ASN A 94 16.60 -3.92 3.01
N PRO A 95 15.32 -4.02 2.58
CA PRO A 95 14.65 -2.89 1.95
C PRO A 95 14.50 -1.72 2.92
N ASP A 96 14.51 -0.50 2.39
CA ASP A 96 14.31 0.69 3.20
C ASP A 96 12.86 0.75 3.68
N THR A 97 12.63 0.73 4.99
CA THR A 97 11.31 0.98 5.56
C THR A 97 11.09 2.48 5.67
N LEU A 98 10.03 2.99 5.02
CA LEU A 98 9.75 4.42 5.03
C LEU A 98 9.02 4.81 6.33
N SER A 99 9.40 5.94 6.89
CA SER A 99 8.82 6.43 8.15
C SER A 99 7.53 7.20 7.91
N LEU A 100 6.63 7.24 8.90
CA LEU A 100 5.40 8.03 8.81
C LEU A 100 5.71 9.53 8.71
N ALA A 101 4.99 10.22 7.82
CA ALA A 101 4.88 11.67 7.88
C ALA A 101 3.91 12.08 9.00
N LYS A 102 4.13 13.26 9.59
CA LYS A 102 3.34 13.74 10.73
C LYS A 102 1.89 13.97 10.27
N ASP A 103 0.93 13.43 11.03
CA ASP A 103 -0.53 13.68 10.91
C ASP A 103 -1.17 13.38 9.54
N SER A 104 -0.58 12.53 8.71
CA SER A 104 -1.03 12.34 7.32
C SER A 104 -1.51 10.91 7.05
N LEU A 105 -2.72 10.60 7.50
CA LEU A 105 -3.47 9.40 7.09
C LEU A 105 -4.43 9.77 5.96
N THR A 106 -4.37 9.04 4.86
CA THR A 106 -5.29 9.21 3.74
C THR A 106 -6.18 7.98 3.65
N THR A 107 -7.49 8.19 3.74
CA THR A 107 -8.46 7.15 3.42
C THR A 107 -8.78 7.23 1.94
N LEU A 108 -8.39 6.20 1.19
CA LEU A 108 -8.76 6.06 -0.21
C LEU A 108 -10.05 5.24 -0.30
N ASN A 109 -11.02 5.78 -1.04
CA ASN A 109 -12.36 5.20 -1.20
C ASN A 109 -12.55 4.71 -2.63
N GLY A 110 -13.41 3.70 -2.80
CA GLY A 110 -13.75 3.13 -4.10
C GLY A 110 -12.87 1.94 -4.49
N LYS A 111 -12.93 1.56 -5.77
CA LYS A 111 -12.13 0.46 -6.31
C LYS A 111 -10.70 0.94 -6.50
N VAL A 112 -9.74 0.21 -5.97
CA VAL A 112 -8.32 0.52 -6.11
C VAL A 112 -7.54 -0.72 -6.52
N ILE A 113 -6.49 -0.55 -7.31
CA ILE A 113 -5.53 -1.59 -7.63
C ILE A 113 -4.26 -1.32 -6.81
N LEU A 114 -3.86 -2.33 -6.05
CA LEU A 114 -2.58 -2.33 -5.34
C LEU A 114 -1.56 -3.05 -6.20
N GLY A 115 -0.51 -2.33 -6.57
CA GLY A 115 0.65 -2.88 -7.25
C GLY A 115 1.90 -2.12 -6.80
N ASN A 116 3.07 -2.69 -7.06
CA ASN A 116 4.30 -1.96 -6.86
C ASN A 116 4.29 -0.72 -7.75
N SER A 117 4.81 0.38 -7.23
CA SER A 117 5.04 1.58 -8.03
C SER A 117 6.51 1.95 -7.98
N TYR A 118 6.99 2.75 -8.93
CA TYR A 118 8.39 3.13 -8.96
C TYR A 118 8.60 4.59 -9.30
N ILE A 119 9.78 5.10 -8.97
CA ILE A 119 10.29 6.38 -9.45
C ILE A 119 11.72 6.14 -9.94
N SER A 120 12.05 6.63 -11.13
CA SER A 120 13.41 6.51 -11.64
C SER A 120 14.37 7.44 -10.90
N LYS A 121 15.64 7.04 -10.80
CA LYS A 121 16.74 7.89 -10.32
C LYS A 121 16.76 9.23 -11.07
N LYS A 122 16.59 9.17 -12.40
CA LYS A 122 16.56 10.37 -13.25
C LYS A 122 15.45 11.33 -12.82
N THR A 123 14.24 10.83 -12.58
CA THR A 123 13.11 11.65 -12.13
C THR A 123 13.41 12.33 -10.80
N ILE A 124 13.95 11.61 -9.81
CA ILE A 124 14.29 12.20 -8.51
C ILE A 124 15.39 13.25 -8.66
N LEU A 125 16.43 12.98 -9.46
CA LEU A 125 17.49 13.96 -9.72
C LEU A 125 16.93 15.21 -10.40
N ASP A 126 16.04 15.06 -11.38
CA ASP A 126 15.42 16.18 -12.09
C ASP A 126 14.50 17.00 -11.16
N MET A 127 13.75 16.34 -10.25
CA MET A 127 12.97 17.01 -9.22
C MET A 127 13.84 17.87 -8.28
N LEU A 128 15.01 17.36 -7.90
CA LEU A 128 15.94 18.00 -6.98
C LEU A 128 16.78 19.12 -7.62
N LYS A 129 16.60 19.42 -8.91
CA LYS A 129 17.26 20.58 -9.54
C LYS A 129 16.56 21.88 -9.14
N ASP A 130 17.35 22.90 -8.83
CA ASP A 130 16.86 24.27 -8.74
C ASP A 130 16.71 24.91 -10.13
N SER A 131 16.29 26.18 -10.17
CA SER A 131 16.13 26.94 -11.41
C SER A 131 17.44 27.14 -12.19
N GLY A 132 18.59 26.98 -11.54
CA GLY A 132 19.93 27.02 -12.15
C GLY A 132 20.49 25.64 -12.51
N GLY A 133 19.70 24.56 -12.36
CA GLY A 133 20.10 23.19 -12.65
C GLY A 133 21.00 22.54 -11.59
N LYS A 134 21.25 23.19 -10.45
CA LYS A 134 22.04 22.62 -9.35
C LYS A 134 21.16 21.74 -8.46
N LYS A 135 21.75 20.67 -7.92
CA LYS A 135 21.08 19.82 -6.91
C LYS A 135 20.84 20.67 -5.66
N ARG A 136 19.58 20.72 -5.22
CA ARG A 136 19.17 21.43 -4.02
C ARG A 136 19.18 20.51 -2.81
N ASP A 137 19.41 21.10 -1.65
CA ASP A 137 19.31 20.39 -0.38
C ASP A 137 17.84 20.18 0.03
N PHE A 138 17.57 19.11 0.75
CA PHE A 138 16.24 18.67 1.19
C PHE A 138 16.36 17.78 2.42
N ASP A 139 15.30 17.68 3.22
CA ASP A 139 15.30 16.85 4.43
C ASP A 139 14.69 15.47 4.16
N TYR A 140 13.65 15.42 3.32
CA TYR A 140 13.03 14.16 2.89
C TYR A 140 12.16 14.37 1.65
N LEU A 141 11.90 13.27 0.93
CA LEU A 141 10.80 13.19 -0.02
C LEU A 141 9.54 12.77 0.74
N LEU A 142 8.46 13.52 0.56
CA LEU A 142 7.13 13.20 1.08
C LEU A 142 6.35 12.46 -0.01
N LEU A 143 5.95 11.23 0.29
CA LEU A 143 5.14 10.38 -0.57
C LEU A 143 3.70 10.42 -0.08
N ILE A 144 2.79 10.98 -0.88
CA ILE A 144 1.37 11.15 -0.54
C ILE A 144 0.51 10.20 -1.37
N PRO A 145 -0.20 9.23 -0.76
CA PRO A 145 -0.99 8.25 -1.49
C PRO A 145 -2.18 8.90 -2.20
N LYS A 146 -2.43 8.49 -3.44
CA LYS A 146 -3.57 8.89 -4.26
C LYS A 146 -3.98 7.79 -5.22
N ILE A 147 -5.21 7.85 -5.72
CA ILE A 147 -5.69 7.00 -6.81
C ILE A 147 -5.36 7.69 -8.13
N LEU A 148 -4.66 6.99 -9.02
CA LEU A 148 -4.48 7.45 -10.40
C LEU A 148 -5.78 7.20 -11.18
N SER A 149 -6.48 8.27 -11.56
CA SER A 149 -7.81 8.18 -12.20
C SER A 149 -7.81 7.35 -13.49
N ALA A 150 -6.70 7.36 -14.24
CA ALA A 150 -6.58 6.67 -15.52
C ALA A 150 -6.69 5.14 -15.43
N ASN A 151 -6.21 4.53 -14.34
CA ASN A 151 -6.13 3.06 -14.21
C ASN A 151 -6.39 2.54 -12.79
N GLN A 152 -6.89 3.40 -11.90
CA GLN A 152 -7.29 3.09 -10.52
C GLN A 152 -6.17 2.54 -9.62
N HIS A 153 -4.90 2.62 -10.04
CA HIS A 153 -3.80 2.19 -9.20
C HIS A 153 -3.55 3.19 -8.06
N VAL A 154 -3.23 2.67 -6.88
CA VAL A 154 -2.69 3.49 -5.80
C VAL A 154 -1.25 3.85 -6.15
N VAL A 155 -1.00 5.15 -6.30
CA VAL A 155 0.33 5.73 -6.56
C VAL A 155 0.62 6.78 -5.50
N TYR A 156 1.84 7.30 -5.48
CA TYR A 156 2.25 8.31 -4.53
C TYR A 156 2.69 9.58 -5.26
N GLN A 157 2.03 10.70 -4.97
CA GLN A 157 2.55 12.01 -5.33
C GLN A 157 3.80 12.28 -4.50
N VAL A 158 4.82 12.85 -5.11
CA VAL A 158 6.12 13.06 -4.50
C VAL A 158 6.38 14.55 -4.37
N GLN A 159 6.64 14.99 -3.14
CA GLN A 159 7.00 16.36 -2.81
C GLN A 159 8.38 16.40 -2.15
N ILE A 160 9.11 17.48 -2.37
CA ILE A 160 10.40 17.71 -1.72
C ILE A 160 10.17 18.61 -0.51
N ILE A 161 10.60 18.18 0.68
CA ILE A 161 10.44 18.96 1.90
C ILE A 161 11.79 19.46 2.41
N LYS A 162 11.84 20.74 2.79
CA LYS A 162 12.95 21.35 3.52
C LYS A 162 12.38 22.19 4.68
N GLY A 163 12.68 21.82 5.91
CA GLY A 163 12.01 22.33 7.11
C GLY A 163 10.51 22.06 7.04
N GLU A 164 9.72 23.13 7.07
CA GLU A 164 8.25 23.08 6.97
C GLU A 164 7.75 23.45 5.57
N VAL A 165 8.65 23.61 4.60
CA VAL A 165 8.32 24.13 3.26
C VAL A 165 8.33 23.00 2.23
N VAL A 166 7.29 22.98 1.39
CA VAL A 166 7.26 22.19 0.16
C VAL A 166 8.02 22.94 -0.93
N LEU A 167 9.14 22.37 -1.39
CA LEU A 167 9.89 22.94 -2.51
C LEU A 167 9.21 22.59 -3.84
N LYS A 168 9.09 23.58 -4.74
CA LYS A 168 8.59 23.34 -6.09
C LYS A 168 9.54 22.43 -6.86
N CYS A 169 9.01 21.33 -7.39
CA CYS A 169 9.74 20.45 -8.29
C CYS A 169 10.09 21.18 -9.58
N GLY A 170 11.33 21.02 -10.07
CA GLY A 170 11.76 21.61 -11.35
C GLY A 170 10.97 21.10 -12.56
N THR A 171 10.34 19.92 -12.44
CA THR A 171 9.61 19.23 -13.52
C THR A 171 8.09 19.25 -13.34
N GLY A 172 7.56 20.03 -12.39
CA GLY A 172 6.14 19.99 -12.03
C GLY A 172 5.78 18.80 -11.13
N ASP A 173 4.49 18.47 -11.04
CA ASP A 173 3.99 17.40 -10.18
C ASP A 173 4.51 16.02 -10.60
N VAL A 174 5.14 15.31 -9.67
CA VAL A 174 5.65 13.95 -9.88
C VAL A 174 4.81 12.96 -9.10
N ASN A 175 4.45 11.86 -9.76
CA ASN A 175 3.83 10.70 -9.12
C ASN A 175 4.71 9.47 -9.35
N SER A 176 4.66 8.50 -8.45
CA SER A 176 5.16 7.16 -8.73
C SER A 176 4.36 6.53 -9.87
N ASN A 177 5.04 5.71 -10.67
CA ASN A 177 4.45 5.03 -11.82
C ASN A 177 4.04 3.60 -11.41
N PRO A 178 2.78 3.18 -11.62
CA PRO A 178 2.29 1.87 -11.23
C PRO A 178 2.70 0.74 -12.20
N SER A 179 3.19 1.06 -13.39
CA SER A 179 3.74 0.05 -14.29
C SER A 179 5.13 -0.38 -13.78
N PRO A 180 5.54 -1.64 -13.87
CA PRO A 180 6.95 -1.97 -13.67
C PRO A 180 7.83 -1.24 -14.71
N PRO A 181 9.11 -0.91 -14.41
CA PRO A 181 10.03 -0.35 -15.39
C PRO A 181 10.05 -1.21 -16.65
N ALA A 182 9.95 -0.59 -17.82
CA ALA A 182 9.89 -1.27 -19.12
C ALA A 182 11.25 -1.85 -19.51
N THR A 183 11.72 -2.86 -18.79
CA THR A 183 12.79 -3.76 -19.20
C THR A 183 12.55 -5.11 -18.53
N MET A 184 11.69 -5.92 -19.15
CA MET A 184 11.82 -7.37 -19.07
C MET A 184 12.84 -7.75 -20.14
N GLN A 185 14.09 -8.01 -19.74
CA GLN A 185 15.07 -8.70 -20.57
C GLN A 185 15.33 -10.06 -19.94
#